data_AF-A0A2K5YLH9-F1
#
_entry.id   AF-A0A2K5YLH9-F1
#
_cell.length_a   1.000
_cell.length_b   1.000
_cell.length_c   1.000
_cell.angle_alpha   90.00
_cell.angle_beta   90.00
_cell.angle_gamma   90.00
#
_symmetry.space_group_name_H-M   'P 1'
#
loop_
_entity.id
_entity.type
_entity.pdbx_description
1 polymer ?
#
loop_
_entity_poly.entity_id
_entity_poly.type
_entity_poly.pdbx_seq_one_letter_code
_entity_poly.pdbx_strand_id
1 'polypeptide(L)'
;MGQGHLSSWTCLILAIALLCLPWLQEGSAFPTIPLSWLFNNALLRAHHLHKLAFDTYPKFEEAYIPKEQKYSFLRNPQTSLCFSESIPTPSNKEETQQKSNLELLRISLLLIQSWLEPVQFLRSVFTNNLVYGASNFNVYLYLKNLEEGIQTLMWRLEDGSPRTGQIFKQTYSKFDTNSHNDDTLLKNYRLLYCFRKDMNKVETFLRTVQCRAVEGSCGF
;
A
#
# COMPACT_ATOMS: atom_id res chain seq x y z
N MET A 1 -49.16 28.32 48.03
CA MET A 1 -49.39 28.43 46.57
C MET A 1 -48.26 29.26 45.98
N GLY A 2 -47.20 28.62 45.48
CA GLY A 2 -46.14 29.31 44.74
C GLY A 2 -46.23 28.90 43.28
N GLN A 3 -46.80 29.76 42.43
CA GLN A 3 -46.83 29.54 40.99
C GLN A 3 -45.44 29.88 40.43
N GLY A 4 -44.69 28.86 40.04
CA GLY A 4 -43.45 29.01 39.30
C GLY A 4 -43.76 29.40 37.86
N HIS A 5 -43.67 30.70 37.55
CA HIS A 5 -43.81 31.19 36.18
C HIS A 5 -42.51 30.88 35.44
N LEU A 6 -42.47 29.75 34.72
CA LEU A 6 -41.40 29.46 33.77
C LEU A 6 -41.39 30.58 32.72
N SER A 7 -40.25 31.26 32.54
CA SER A 7 -40.19 32.42 31.63
C SER A 7 -40.36 31.94 30.18
N SER A 8 -41.11 32.68 29.35
CA SER A 8 -41.44 32.31 27.95
C SER A 8 -40.20 31.89 27.12
N TRP A 9 -39.04 32.50 27.41
CA TRP A 9 -37.76 32.16 26.82
C TRP A 9 -37.27 30.76 27.16
N THR A 10 -37.46 30.30 28.39
CA THR A 10 -37.12 28.93 28.81
C THR A 10 -38.02 27.89 28.13
N CYS A 11 -39.30 28.21 27.90
CA CYS A 11 -40.20 27.34 27.13
C CYS A 11 -39.81 27.25 25.64
N LEU A 12 -39.38 28.37 25.04
CA LEU A 12 -38.89 28.40 23.65
C LEU A 12 -37.60 27.59 23.47
N ILE A 13 -36.64 27.72 24.38
CA ILE A 13 -35.39 26.95 24.36
C ILE A 13 -35.68 25.45 24.53
N LEU A 14 -36.57 25.09 25.46
CA LEU A 14 -37.00 23.70 25.66
C LEU A 14 -37.71 23.14 24.43
N ALA A 15 -38.59 23.91 23.79
CA ALA A 15 -39.28 23.49 22.57
C ALA A 15 -38.30 23.26 21.41
N ILE A 16 -37.33 24.16 21.22
CA ILE A 16 -36.30 24.01 20.18
C ILE A 16 -35.41 22.80 20.49
N ALA A 17 -34.99 22.60 21.75
CA ALA A 17 -34.19 21.44 22.14
C ALA A 17 -34.94 20.12 21.88
N LEU A 18 -36.22 20.05 22.24
CA LEU A 18 -37.08 18.87 22.01
C LEU A 18 -37.37 18.62 20.54
N LEU A 19 -37.49 19.67 19.72
CA LEU A 19 -37.65 19.57 18.26
C LEU A 19 -36.35 19.15 17.55
N CYS A 20 -35.19 19.47 18.12
CA CYS A 20 -33.88 19.08 17.60
C CYS A 20 -33.39 17.70 18.09
N LEU A 21 -33.97 17.16 19.18
CA LEU A 21 -33.63 15.84 19.71
C LEU A 21 -33.79 14.68 18.69
N PRO A 22 -34.86 14.63 17.87
CA PRO A 22 -35.02 13.61 16.84
C PRO A 22 -33.92 13.67 15.77
N TRP A 23 -33.51 14.88 15.38
CA TRP A 23 -32.45 15.12 14.39
C TRP A 23 -31.05 14.81 14.93
N LEU A 24 -30.87 14.83 16.25
CA LEU A 24 -29.61 14.45 16.92
C LEU A 24 -29.55 12.95 17.24
N GLN A 25 -30.69 12.26 17.36
CA GLN A 25 -30.76 10.81 17.56
C GLN A 25 -30.58 10.02 16.25
N GLU A 26 -30.92 10.62 15.12
CA GLU A 26 -30.28 10.29 13.84
C GLU A 26 -28.88 10.89 13.82
N GLY A 27 -28.07 10.46 14.80
CA GLY A 27 -26.64 10.65 14.77
C GLY A 27 -26.19 10.24 13.38
N SER A 28 -25.68 11.22 12.65
CA SER A 28 -25.13 11.12 11.32
C SER A 28 -24.13 9.96 11.27
N ALA A 29 -24.61 8.74 11.12
CA ALA A 29 -23.82 7.61 10.75
C ALA A 29 -23.56 7.82 9.25
N PHE A 30 -22.57 8.68 8.96
CA PHE A 30 -21.97 8.69 7.64
C PHE A 30 -21.72 7.22 7.28
N PRO A 31 -22.23 6.74 6.14
CA PRO A 31 -22.13 5.33 5.81
C PRO A 31 -20.65 4.96 5.84
N THR A 32 -20.33 4.02 6.73
CA THR A 32 -18.99 3.49 6.90
C THR A 32 -18.48 3.03 5.54
N ILE A 33 -17.36 3.60 5.07
CA ILE A 33 -16.78 3.27 3.77
C ILE A 33 -16.68 1.73 3.64
N PRO A 34 -17.26 1.10 2.60
CA PRO A 34 -17.27 -0.34 2.45
C PRO A 34 -15.86 -0.91 2.30
N LEU A 35 -15.64 -2.10 2.86
CA LEU A 35 -14.35 -2.79 2.79
C LEU A 35 -13.95 -3.10 1.33
N SER A 36 -14.93 -3.43 0.48
CA SER A 36 -14.74 -3.63 -0.95
C SER A 36 -14.16 -2.40 -1.65
N TRP A 37 -14.63 -1.20 -1.30
CA TRP A 37 -14.15 0.06 -1.87
C TRP A 37 -12.71 0.34 -1.44
N LEU A 38 -12.36 0.07 -0.18
CA LEU A 38 -11.00 0.22 0.33
C LEU A 38 -10.03 -0.74 -0.41
N PHE A 39 -10.42 -2.01 -0.58
CA PHE A 39 -9.60 -2.98 -1.32
C PHE A 39 -9.45 -2.59 -2.79
N ASN A 40 -10.52 -2.19 -3.48
CA ASN A 40 -10.46 -1.79 -4.89
C ASN A 40 -9.49 -0.61 -5.08
N ASN A 41 -9.51 0.35 -4.16
CA ASN A 41 -8.59 1.48 -4.18
C ASN A 41 -7.13 1.08 -3.95
N ALA A 42 -6.88 0.19 -2.99
CA ALA A 42 -5.53 -0.30 -2.71
C ALA A 42 -5.00 -1.15 -3.88
N LEU A 43 -5.81 -2.05 -4.42
CA LEU A 43 -5.46 -2.91 -5.55
C LEU A 43 -5.22 -2.14 -6.82
N LEU A 44 -6.03 -1.11 -7.12
CA LEU A 44 -5.80 -0.24 -8.27
C LEU A 44 -4.40 0.38 -8.20
N ARG A 45 -4.02 0.90 -7.03
CA ARG A 45 -2.69 1.52 -6.83
C ARG A 45 -1.57 0.49 -6.92
N ALA A 46 -1.70 -0.65 -6.25
CA ALA A 46 -0.71 -1.73 -6.31
C ALA A 46 -0.51 -2.25 -7.74
N HIS A 47 -1.62 -2.44 -8.47
CA HIS A 47 -1.60 -2.85 -9.86
C HIS A 47 -0.90 -1.83 -10.76
N HIS A 48 -1.18 -0.53 -10.59
CA HIS A 48 -0.48 0.51 -11.35
C HIS A 48 1.03 0.51 -11.10
N LEU A 49 1.46 0.38 -9.83
CA LEU A 49 2.88 0.31 -9.48
C LEU A 49 3.56 -0.92 -10.08
N HIS A 50 2.92 -2.09 -9.95
CA HIS A 50 3.44 -3.33 -10.53
C HIS A 50 3.51 -3.24 -12.06
N LYS A 51 2.44 -2.79 -12.72
CA LYS A 51 2.39 -2.64 -14.18
C LYS A 51 3.45 -1.69 -14.69
N LEU A 52 3.64 -0.54 -14.06
CA LEU A 52 4.71 0.40 -14.41
C LEU A 52 6.07 -0.30 -14.38
N ALA A 53 6.37 -1.02 -13.31
CA ALA A 53 7.63 -1.73 -13.16
C ALA A 53 7.79 -2.87 -14.19
N PHE A 54 6.71 -3.62 -14.43
CA PHE A 54 6.64 -4.71 -15.38
C PHE A 54 6.91 -4.25 -16.81
N ASP A 55 6.33 -3.11 -17.21
CA ASP A 55 6.49 -2.55 -18.54
C ASP A 55 7.83 -1.82 -18.73
N THR A 56 8.39 -1.25 -17.65
CA THR A 56 9.66 -0.50 -17.69
C THR A 56 10.87 -1.43 -17.69
N TYR A 57 10.86 -2.47 -16.86
CA TYR A 57 12.01 -3.36 -16.65
C TYR A 57 12.60 -3.97 -17.93
N PRO A 58 11.82 -4.64 -18.81
CA PRO A 58 12.37 -5.27 -20.02
C PRO A 58 12.92 -4.23 -21.01
N LYS A 59 12.31 -3.05 -21.09
CA LYS A 59 12.78 -1.96 -21.96
C LYS A 59 14.10 -1.38 -21.48
N PHE A 60 14.23 -1.19 -20.17
CA PHE A 60 15.48 -0.75 -19.57
C PHE A 60 16.59 -1.80 -19.76
N GLU A 61 16.26 -3.08 -19.56
CA GLU A 61 17.18 -4.19 -19.82
C GLU A 61 17.68 -4.16 -21.27
N GLU A 62 16.77 -4.11 -22.25
CA GLU A 62 17.10 -4.13 -23.67
C GLU A 62 17.90 -2.90 -24.13
N ALA A 63 17.55 -1.72 -23.64
CA ALA A 63 18.17 -0.47 -24.08
C ALA A 63 19.58 -0.26 -23.51
N TYR A 64 19.86 -0.78 -22.31
CA TYR A 64 21.05 -0.39 -21.58
C TYR A 64 21.94 -1.54 -21.11
N ILE A 65 21.42 -2.75 -20.90
CA ILE A 65 22.19 -3.85 -20.28
C ILE A 65 22.76 -4.77 -21.39
N PRO A 66 24.10 -4.85 -21.54
CA PRO A 66 24.71 -5.79 -22.49
C PRO A 66 24.34 -7.24 -22.17
N LYS A 67 24.21 -8.07 -23.21
CA LYS A 67 23.77 -9.47 -23.07
C LYS A 67 24.67 -10.28 -22.13
N GLU A 68 25.97 -10.01 -22.15
CA GLU A 68 26.98 -10.67 -21.30
C GLU A 68 26.77 -10.33 -19.82
N GLN A 69 26.41 -9.08 -19.51
CA GLN A 69 26.09 -8.65 -18.16
C GLN A 69 24.73 -9.19 -17.69
N LYS A 70 23.75 -9.32 -18.59
CA LYS A 70 22.45 -9.94 -18.30
C LYS A 70 22.59 -11.37 -17.76
N TYR A 71 23.40 -12.20 -18.43
CA TYR A 71 23.63 -13.58 -17.97
C TYR A 71 24.39 -13.64 -16.65
N SER A 72 25.35 -12.72 -16.42
CA SER A 72 26.09 -12.62 -15.17
C SER A 72 25.18 -12.22 -14.00
N PHE A 73 24.31 -11.23 -14.21
CA PHE A 73 23.36 -10.74 -13.21
C PHE A 73 22.39 -11.82 -12.71
N LEU A 74 21.77 -12.56 -13.63
CA LEU A 74 20.81 -13.62 -13.30
C LEU A 74 21.47 -14.83 -12.62
N ARG A 75 22.77 -15.03 -12.85
CA ARG A 75 23.52 -16.20 -12.36
C ARG A 75 24.23 -15.95 -11.03
N ASN A 76 24.51 -14.68 -10.68
CA ASN A 76 25.18 -14.33 -9.44
C ASN A 76 24.14 -14.00 -8.33
N PRO A 77 23.98 -14.87 -7.31
CA PRO A 77 23.00 -14.68 -6.25
C PRO A 77 23.20 -13.40 -5.45
N GLN A 78 24.44 -12.92 -5.32
CA GLN A 78 24.75 -11.70 -4.58
C GLN A 78 24.35 -10.44 -5.35
N THR A 79 24.29 -10.50 -6.69
CA THR A 79 23.85 -9.36 -7.50
C THR A 79 22.35 -9.33 -7.73
N SER A 80 21.66 -10.48 -7.63
CA SER A 80 20.21 -10.61 -7.80
C SER A 80 19.41 -10.40 -6.50
N LEU A 81 20.08 -10.18 -5.37
CA LEU A 81 19.45 -10.09 -4.05
C LEU A 81 18.70 -8.77 -3.89
N CYS A 82 17.42 -8.85 -3.56
CA CYS A 82 16.63 -7.66 -3.20
C CYS A 82 16.74 -7.39 -1.70
N PHE A 83 16.83 -6.12 -1.30
CA PHE A 83 16.89 -5.72 0.12
C PHE A 83 15.66 -6.18 0.90
N SER A 84 14.52 -6.25 0.21
CA SER A 84 13.26 -6.81 0.70
C SER A 84 13.31 -8.29 1.02
N GLU A 85 14.38 -9.03 0.68
CA GLU A 85 14.55 -10.43 1.10
C GLU A 85 14.79 -10.59 2.61
N SER A 86 15.13 -9.50 3.30
CA SER A 86 15.11 -9.45 4.77
C SER A 86 13.69 -9.49 5.37
N ILE A 87 12.66 -9.20 4.56
CA ILE A 87 11.25 -9.30 4.97
C ILE A 87 10.80 -10.74 4.70
N PRO A 88 10.31 -11.47 5.72
CA PRO A 88 9.87 -12.85 5.54
C PRO A 88 8.54 -12.87 4.78
N THR A 89 8.63 -12.92 3.45
CA THR A 89 7.47 -13.01 2.55
C THR A 89 7.19 -14.46 2.20
N PRO A 90 5.92 -14.89 2.15
CA PRO A 90 5.61 -16.21 1.63
C PRO A 90 6.06 -16.34 0.18
N SER A 91 6.66 -17.49 -0.14
CA SER A 91 7.35 -17.72 -1.42
C SER A 91 6.46 -18.37 -2.47
N ASN A 92 5.39 -19.04 -2.05
CA ASN A 92 4.46 -19.76 -2.92
C ASN A 92 3.00 -19.58 -2.50
N LYS A 93 2.10 -20.15 -3.29
CA LYS A 93 0.65 -20.04 -3.07
C LYS A 93 0.25 -20.69 -1.76
N GLU A 94 0.82 -21.86 -1.43
CA GLU A 94 0.52 -22.64 -0.24
C GLU A 94 0.85 -21.87 1.03
N GLU A 95 2.05 -21.31 1.12
CA GLU A 95 2.50 -20.49 2.25
C GLU A 95 1.67 -19.19 2.36
N THR A 96 1.33 -18.58 1.21
CA THR A 96 0.42 -17.43 1.19
C THR A 96 -0.97 -17.79 1.71
N GLN A 97 -1.45 -19.01 1.44
CA GLN A 97 -2.73 -19.50 1.95
C GLN A 97 -2.74 -19.73 3.47
N GLN A 98 -1.59 -20.08 4.05
CA GLN A 98 -1.45 -20.31 5.49
C GLN A 98 -1.37 -19.02 6.32
N LYS A 99 -0.99 -17.89 5.70
CA LYS A 99 -0.91 -16.59 6.38
C LYS A 99 -2.28 -15.98 6.64
N SER A 100 -2.45 -15.40 7.83
CA SER A 100 -3.65 -14.62 8.17
C SER A 100 -3.75 -13.36 7.30
N ASN A 101 -4.96 -12.80 7.21
CA ASN A 101 -5.20 -11.57 6.46
C ASN A 101 -4.32 -10.40 6.97
N LEU A 102 -4.20 -10.27 8.30
CA LEU A 102 -3.39 -9.22 8.91
C LEU A 102 -1.89 -9.43 8.68
N GLU A 103 -1.38 -10.66 8.70
CA GLU A 103 0.01 -10.94 8.35
C GLU A 103 0.32 -10.54 6.90
N LEU A 104 -0.56 -10.89 5.94
CA LEU A 104 -0.37 -10.53 4.53
C LEU A 104 -0.39 -9.00 4.32
N LEU A 105 -1.31 -8.29 4.99
CA LEU A 105 -1.34 -6.83 4.96
C LEU A 105 -0.11 -6.21 5.63
N ARG A 106 0.35 -6.78 6.74
CA ARG A 106 1.56 -6.33 7.44
C ARG A 106 2.81 -6.48 6.57
N ILE A 107 2.98 -7.63 5.93
CA ILE A 107 4.08 -7.87 4.99
C ILE A 107 4.00 -6.88 3.82
N SER A 108 2.80 -6.67 3.28
CA SER A 108 2.56 -5.71 2.20
C SER A 108 2.98 -4.28 2.62
N LEU A 109 2.60 -3.86 3.82
CA LEU A 109 2.97 -2.56 4.38
C LEU A 109 4.50 -2.40 4.49
N LEU A 110 5.20 -3.43 5.00
CA LEU A 110 6.65 -3.42 5.12
C LEU A 110 7.34 -3.29 3.75
N LEU A 111 6.85 -4.01 2.74
CA LEU A 111 7.35 -3.90 1.37
C LEU A 111 7.15 -2.47 0.85
N ILE A 112 5.95 -1.89 0.96
CA ILE A 112 5.68 -0.52 0.51
C ILE A 112 6.58 0.49 1.22
N GLN A 113 6.71 0.39 2.54
CA GLN A 113 7.56 1.29 3.32
C GLN A 113 9.04 1.19 2.92
N SER A 114 9.53 -0.01 2.62
CA SER A 114 10.90 -0.23 2.17
C SER A 114 11.24 0.45 0.84
N TRP A 115 10.22 0.78 0.03
CA TRP A 115 10.37 1.40 -1.28
C TRP A 115 10.25 2.94 -1.29
N LEU A 116 9.81 3.56 -0.19
CA LEU A 116 9.59 5.02 -0.15
C LEU A 116 10.84 5.84 -0.44
N GLU A 117 12.00 5.45 0.09
CA GLU A 117 13.29 6.10 -0.19
C GLU A 117 13.88 5.60 -1.53
N PRO A 118 14.02 4.28 -1.79
CA PRO A 118 14.69 3.80 -3.00
C PRO A 118 14.01 4.20 -4.31
N VAL A 119 12.68 4.37 -4.31
CA VAL A 119 11.93 4.74 -5.53
C VAL A 119 12.36 6.08 -6.10
N GLN A 120 12.92 6.97 -5.28
CA GLN A 120 13.37 8.29 -5.74
C GLN A 120 14.53 8.18 -6.74
N PHE A 121 15.38 7.16 -6.61
CA PHE A 121 16.45 6.87 -7.57
C PHE A 121 15.93 6.40 -8.93
N LEU A 122 14.72 5.84 -8.97
CA LEU A 122 14.08 5.37 -10.19
C LEU A 122 13.23 6.46 -10.87
N ARG A 123 13.12 7.66 -10.29
CA ARG A 123 12.26 8.73 -10.82
C ARG A 123 12.56 9.05 -12.29
N SER A 124 13.84 9.26 -12.63
CA SER A 124 14.24 9.59 -14.01
C SER A 124 14.00 8.43 -14.98
N VAL A 125 14.16 7.19 -14.48
CA VAL A 125 13.93 5.97 -15.27
C VAL A 125 12.45 5.82 -15.63
N PHE A 126 11.55 6.09 -14.68
CA PHE A 126 10.11 6.03 -14.94
C PHE A 126 9.60 7.18 -15.80
N THR A 127 10.15 8.41 -15.65
CA THR A 127 9.76 9.55 -16.50
C THR A 127 10.15 9.38 -17.96
N ASN A 128 11.23 8.63 -18.24
CA ASN A 128 11.70 8.38 -19.61
C ASN A 128 10.95 7.23 -20.31
N ASN A 129 10.10 6.48 -19.58
CA ASN A 129 9.34 5.41 -20.20
C ASN A 129 8.16 5.99 -21.02
N LEU A 130 8.33 6.01 -22.35
CA LEU A 130 7.40 6.54 -23.36
C LEU A 130 5.96 5.97 -23.27
N VAL A 131 5.72 4.91 -22.50
CA VAL A 131 4.39 4.30 -22.27
C VAL A 131 3.48 5.19 -21.43
N TYR A 132 4.05 5.95 -20.49
CA TYR A 132 3.29 6.81 -19.56
C TYR A 132 3.41 8.29 -19.94
N GLY A 133 3.47 8.55 -21.25
CA GLY A 133 3.63 9.88 -21.84
C GLY A 133 2.89 10.97 -21.07
N ALA A 134 3.61 12.02 -20.69
CA ALA A 134 3.10 13.25 -20.07
C ALA A 134 2.20 13.08 -18.81
N SER A 135 2.13 11.90 -18.19
CA SER A 135 1.26 11.70 -17.03
C SER A 135 1.98 12.03 -15.72
N ASN A 136 1.28 12.76 -14.84
CA ASN A 136 1.64 13.08 -13.44
C ASN A 136 1.77 11.81 -12.55
N PHE A 137 2.29 10.70 -13.06
CA PHE A 137 2.48 9.46 -12.32
C PHE A 137 3.64 9.61 -11.34
N ASN A 138 3.32 10.15 -10.16
CA ASN A 138 4.25 10.25 -9.07
C ASN A 138 4.26 8.92 -8.30
N VAL A 139 5.22 8.05 -8.62
CA VAL A 139 5.38 6.72 -8.00
C VAL A 139 5.43 6.80 -6.48
N TYR A 140 6.11 7.82 -5.93
CA TYR A 140 6.18 8.05 -4.50
C TYR A 140 4.80 8.32 -3.90
N LEU A 141 3.98 9.15 -4.57
CA LEU A 141 2.62 9.43 -4.12
C LEU A 141 1.73 8.19 -4.17
N TYR A 142 1.87 7.34 -5.19
CA TYR A 142 1.16 6.06 -5.25
C TYR A 142 1.56 5.12 -4.11
N LEU A 143 2.86 5.03 -3.80
CA LEU A 143 3.35 4.25 -2.66
C LEU A 143 2.80 4.79 -1.34
N LYS A 144 2.80 6.12 -1.13
CA LYS A 144 2.25 6.74 0.08
C LYS A 144 0.76 6.51 0.25
N ASN A 145 -0.02 6.73 -0.80
CA ASN A 145 -1.46 6.48 -0.77
C ASN A 145 -1.77 4.98 -0.53
N LEU A 146 -0.93 4.08 -1.04
CA LEU A 146 -1.07 2.65 -0.80
C LEU A 146 -0.69 2.26 0.64
N GLU A 147 0.36 2.87 1.20
CA GLU A 147 0.73 2.74 2.62
C GLU A 147 -0.46 3.07 3.52
N GLU A 148 -1.08 4.23 3.32
CA GLU A 148 -2.26 4.69 4.07
C GLU A 148 -3.47 3.77 3.86
N GLY A 149 -3.70 3.33 2.62
CA GLY A 149 -4.79 2.39 2.29
C GLY A 149 -4.63 1.04 3.00
N ILE A 150 -3.41 0.50 3.06
CA ILE A 150 -3.11 -0.75 3.77
C ILE A 150 -3.28 -0.58 5.29
N GLN A 151 -2.80 0.52 5.86
CA GLN A 151 -2.99 0.82 7.29
C GLN A 151 -4.49 0.92 7.64
N THR A 152 -5.28 1.54 6.77
CA THR A 152 -6.74 1.63 6.94
C THR A 152 -7.39 0.24 6.88
N LEU A 153 -6.99 -0.61 5.93
CA LEU A 153 -7.49 -1.98 5.82
C LEU A 153 -7.15 -2.82 7.06
N MET A 154 -5.92 -2.71 7.58
CA MET A 154 -5.52 -3.39 8.82
C MET A 154 -6.40 -2.95 9.98
N TRP A 155 -6.58 -1.63 10.16
CA TRP A 155 -7.44 -1.07 11.21
C TRP A 155 -8.89 -1.58 11.11
N ARG A 156 -9.45 -1.64 9.90
CA ARG A 156 -10.82 -2.13 9.68
C ARG A 156 -10.97 -3.63 9.93
N LEU A 157 -9.95 -4.43 9.69
CA LEU A 157 -9.97 -5.88 9.89
C LEU A 157 -9.64 -6.30 11.34
N GLU A 158 -9.03 -5.41 12.13
CA GLU A 158 -8.78 -5.59 13.57
C GLU A 158 -9.98 -5.17 14.45
N ASP A 159 -11.17 -4.99 13.86
CA ASP A 159 -12.41 -4.56 14.53
C ASP A 159 -12.28 -3.20 15.26
N GLY A 160 -11.34 -2.35 14.81
CA GLY A 160 -11.06 -1.05 15.44
C GLY A 160 -10.50 -1.12 16.86
N SER A 161 -10.12 -2.32 17.34
CA SER A 161 -9.47 -2.49 18.64
C SER A 161 -7.98 -2.20 18.50
N PRO A 162 -7.41 -1.20 19.20
CA PRO A 162 -5.98 -1.00 19.23
C PRO A 162 -5.39 -2.09 20.14
N ARG A 163 -5.21 -3.31 19.62
CA ARG A 163 -4.22 -4.21 20.19
C ARG A 163 -2.90 -3.53 19.93
N THR A 164 -2.44 -2.80 20.95
CA THR A 164 -1.14 -2.16 21.11
C THR A 164 -0.38 -2.25 19.83
N GLY A 165 -0.55 -1.22 18.98
CA GLY A 165 0.20 -1.06 17.75
C GLY A 165 1.64 -1.31 18.12
N GLN A 166 2.10 -2.53 17.86
CA GLN A 166 3.49 -2.82 17.81
C GLN A 166 3.85 -2.01 16.58
N ILE A 167 4.26 -0.75 16.82
CA ILE A 167 5.05 0.03 15.92
C ILE A 167 6.26 -0.86 15.73
N PHE A 168 6.10 -1.83 14.84
CA PHE A 168 7.12 -2.77 14.48
C PHE A 168 8.02 -1.90 13.64
N LYS A 169 8.94 -1.22 14.33
CA LYS A 169 10.26 -0.88 13.84
C LYS A 169 10.93 -2.22 13.50
N GLN A 170 10.41 -2.91 12.48
CA GLN A 170 11.22 -3.85 11.77
C GLN A 170 12.18 -2.97 11.02
N THR A 171 13.38 -2.83 11.58
CA THR A 171 14.50 -2.17 10.94
C THR A 171 14.86 -3.02 9.74
N TYR A 172 14.09 -2.91 8.65
CA TYR A 172 14.52 -3.42 7.37
C TYR A 172 15.81 -2.68 7.02
N SER A 173 16.73 -3.39 6.37
CA SER A 173 17.99 -2.77 5.94
C SER A 173 17.63 -1.58 5.04
N LYS A 174 17.86 -0.35 5.55
CA LYS A 174 17.67 0.87 4.78
C LYS A 174 18.66 0.78 3.63
N PHE A 175 18.18 1.00 2.41
CA PHE A 175 18.98 0.95 1.19
C PHE A 175 20.29 1.71 1.39
N ASP A 176 21.42 1.00 1.36
CA ASP A 176 22.72 1.63 1.46
C ASP A 176 23.02 2.29 0.11
N THR A 177 22.80 3.60 0.07
CA THR A 177 23.06 4.41 -1.12
C THR A 177 24.55 4.49 -1.46
N ASN A 178 25.43 4.11 -0.53
CA ASN A 178 26.87 4.34 -0.56
C ASN A 178 27.71 3.20 -1.13
N SER A 179 27.14 2.25 -1.91
CA SER A 179 27.99 1.39 -2.73
C SER A 179 28.64 2.23 -3.83
N HIS A 180 29.80 2.82 -3.50
CA HIS A 180 30.53 3.79 -4.31
C HIS A 180 31.16 3.16 -5.58
N ASN A 181 30.86 1.89 -5.85
CA ASN A 181 31.59 1.04 -6.79
C ASN A 181 30.69 0.26 -7.79
N ASP A 182 29.36 0.39 -7.71
CA ASP A 182 28.45 -0.19 -8.71
C ASP A 182 28.13 0.86 -9.80
N ASP A 183 28.17 0.45 -11.07
CA ASP A 183 27.67 1.24 -12.19
C ASP A 183 26.22 1.69 -11.90
N THR A 184 25.95 2.99 -12.03
CA THR A 184 24.62 3.59 -11.81
C THR A 184 23.55 2.88 -12.64
N LEU A 185 23.91 2.43 -13.84
CA LEU A 185 23.02 1.66 -14.70
C LEU A 185 22.62 0.32 -14.08
N LEU A 186 23.61 -0.42 -13.57
CA LEU A 186 23.41 -1.73 -12.93
C LEU A 186 22.62 -1.59 -11.62
N LYS A 187 22.85 -0.50 -10.88
CA LYS A 187 22.07 -0.14 -9.69
C LYS A 187 20.59 0.10 -10.03
N ASN A 188 20.33 0.88 -11.09
CA ASN A 188 18.96 1.13 -11.55
C ASN A 188 18.28 -0.15 -12.06
N TYR A 189 19.01 -0.99 -12.78
CA TYR A 189 18.53 -2.28 -13.26
C TYR A 189 18.14 -3.21 -12.09
N ARG A 190 19.01 -3.33 -11.08
CA ARG A 190 18.73 -4.05 -9.82
C ARG A 190 17.48 -3.54 -9.12
N LEU A 191 17.39 -2.22 -8.93
CA LEU A 191 16.26 -1.58 -8.28
C LEU A 191 14.96 -1.82 -9.04
N LEU A 192 14.95 -1.71 -10.36
CA LEU A 192 13.77 -2.00 -11.18
C LEU A 192 13.32 -3.46 -11.07
N TYR A 193 14.26 -4.41 -11.11
CA TYR A 193 13.97 -5.83 -10.94
C TYR A 193 13.27 -6.08 -9.59
N CYS A 194 13.85 -5.55 -8.51
CA CYS A 194 13.33 -5.71 -7.16
C CYS A 194 11.99 -5.02 -6.97
N PHE A 195 11.84 -3.80 -7.50
CA PHE A 195 10.58 -3.06 -7.42
C PHE A 195 9.46 -3.82 -8.10
N ARG A 196 9.71 -4.37 -9.30
CA ARG A 196 8.76 -5.23 -10.01
C ARG A 196 8.37 -6.46 -9.19
N LYS A 197 9.36 -7.18 -8.65
CA LYS A 197 9.16 -8.39 -7.84
C LYS A 197 8.30 -8.09 -6.61
N ASP A 198 8.60 -7.01 -5.90
CA ASP A 198 7.92 -6.66 -4.64
C ASP A 198 6.52 -6.12 -4.88
N MET A 199 6.30 -5.27 -5.89
CA MET A 199 4.96 -4.78 -6.22
C MET A 199 4.04 -5.91 -6.68
N ASN A 200 4.56 -6.91 -7.39
CA ASN A 200 3.80 -8.13 -7.72
C ASN A 200 3.35 -8.89 -6.46
N LYS A 201 4.23 -9.02 -5.45
CA LYS A 201 3.88 -9.62 -4.16
C LYS A 201 2.78 -8.83 -3.46
N VAL A 202 2.93 -7.51 -3.37
CA VAL A 202 1.92 -6.63 -2.73
C VAL A 202 0.56 -6.77 -3.43
N GLU A 203 0.52 -6.70 -4.76
CA GLU A 203 -0.73 -6.89 -5.52
C GLU A 203 -1.36 -8.27 -5.24
N THR A 204 -0.54 -9.33 -5.22
CA THR A 204 -0.98 -10.70 -4.96
C THR A 204 -1.54 -10.87 -3.55
N PHE A 205 -0.86 -10.32 -2.55
CA PHE A 205 -1.28 -10.40 -1.15
C PHE A 205 -2.56 -9.62 -0.92
N LEU A 206 -2.67 -8.39 -1.44
CA LEU A 206 -3.91 -7.61 -1.37
C LEU A 206 -5.08 -8.31 -2.04
N ARG A 207 -4.87 -8.92 -3.20
CA ARG A 207 -5.91 -9.67 -3.90
C ARG A 207 -6.35 -10.88 -3.09
N THR A 208 -5.40 -11.61 -2.51
CA THR A 208 -5.68 -12.75 -1.64
C THR A 208 -6.53 -12.35 -0.43
N VAL A 209 -6.18 -11.25 0.23
CA VAL A 209 -6.95 -10.76 1.38
C VAL A 209 -8.34 -10.28 0.97
N GLN A 210 -8.47 -9.57 -0.16
CA GLN A 210 -9.76 -9.16 -0.68
C GLN A 210 -10.68 -10.37 -0.92
N CYS A 211 -10.18 -11.41 -1.62
CA CYS A 211 -10.95 -12.61 -1.91
C CYS A 211 -11.48 -13.30 -0.64
N ARG A 212 -10.75 -13.20 0.47
CA ARG A 212 -11.14 -13.81 1.77
C ARG A 212 -12.09 -12.92 2.57
N ALA A 213 -11.93 -11.61 2.47
CA ALA A 213 -12.60 -10.64 3.34
C ALA A 213 -13.86 -10.01 2.72
N VAL A 214 -14.05 -10.13 1.40
CA VAL A 214 -15.18 -9.53 0.68
C VAL A 214 -15.89 -10.59 -0.14
N GLU A 215 -17.15 -10.88 0.19
CA GLU A 215 -17.98 -11.82 -0.55
C GLU A 215 -18.15 -11.41 -2.02
N GLY A 216 -18.10 -12.39 -2.93
CA GLY A 216 -18.27 -12.17 -4.38
C GLY A 216 -17.15 -11.37 -5.05
N SER A 217 -16.08 -11.01 -4.34
CA SER A 217 -14.97 -10.22 -4.90
C SER A 217 -14.05 -11.03 -5.83
N CYS A 218 -14.02 -12.34 -5.68
CA CYS A 218 -13.25 -13.25 -6.52
C CYS A 218 -14.15 -14.39 -6.99
N GLY A 219 -14.13 -14.67 -8.29
CA GLY A 219 -14.81 -15.84 -8.85
C GLY A 219 -14.12 -17.11 -8.38
N PHE A 220 -14.89 -17.98 -7.73
CA PHE A 220 -14.54 -19.39 -7.54
C PHE A 220 -15.28 -20.23 -8.57
#